data_AF-A0A8J7EV86-F1
#
_entry.id   AF-A0A8J7EV86-F1
#
_cell.length_a   1.000
_cell.length_b   1.000
_cell.length_c   1.000
_cell.angle_alpha   90.00
_cell.angle_beta   90.00
_cell.angle_gamma   90.00
#
_symmetry.space_group_name_H-M   'P 1'
#
loop_
_entity.id
_entity.type
_entity.pdbx_description
1 polymer ?
#
loop_
_entity_poly.entity_id
_entity_poly.type
_entity_poly.pdbx_seq_one_letter_code
_entity_poly.pdbx_strand_id
1 'polypeptide(L)'
;MFSLISLLTIAQAAPIPTPTPPPPQEITVPQTIRALPGQLDQVPVFNSNSPEKIQTEGILLSTFPPDGKSEPSAHLNFPFEGRFDVFAHHVYGAATPEELPNLLSMYLGIILYNPGSQPVTVDVLQAASYLSQPDAPFEPLPAVVENPLGTVYAGPGSRVMNDILRGQRSESISPQVVVPPGEYQMLVNLPIPVETLEPPLNGRSTLMRLRSDGRIYAASLALQARRAEDGTEQAPTLPEWQALLETGSLAGARDRAPTPPEQTAGQIIYGRVAGVAQGSQWQAQVIDDPASDRLTIPAAGEAFSYGLSTLVGGRLGTEQVQTAPMLVRYPDTAYQAHGNYGIEYLLAMPLHNPTDQPQTVTVSLQTPIKDDQGSQGGLRFFAPLPTQTFFRGTVRLRYVDDRGLPRTRYVHLVQVRGQQGEPLITLEMPAGDRRLVEFSFLYPPDSTPPQVLTVRTLNRLGNE
;
A
#
# COMPACT_ATOMS: atom_id res chain seq x y z
N MET A 1 78.11 -5.09 -19.55
CA MET A 1 77.38 -3.91 -19.07
C MET A 1 75.92 -4.30 -18.88
N PHE A 2 75.53 -4.65 -17.66
CA PHE A 2 74.13 -4.93 -17.31
C PHE A 2 73.54 -3.63 -16.73
N SER A 3 72.54 -3.07 -17.40
CA SER A 3 71.70 -2.00 -16.85
C SER A 3 70.57 -2.63 -16.04
N LEU A 4 70.54 -2.33 -14.74
CA LEU A 4 69.43 -2.63 -13.84
C LEU A 4 68.42 -1.48 -13.92
N ILE A 5 67.23 -1.78 -14.44
CA ILE A 5 66.06 -0.90 -14.39
C ILE A 5 65.41 -1.10 -13.00
N SER A 6 65.38 -0.04 -12.19
CA SER A 6 64.67 -0.01 -10.92
C SER A 6 63.15 0.00 -11.15
N LEU A 7 62.46 -1.02 -10.67
CA LEU A 7 61.01 -1.04 -10.52
C LEU A 7 60.63 -0.22 -9.29
N LEU A 8 59.99 0.94 -9.49
CA LEU A 8 59.23 1.62 -8.44
C LEU A 8 57.95 0.83 -8.16
N THR A 9 57.85 0.25 -6.97
CA THR A 9 56.60 -0.26 -6.41
C THR A 9 55.78 0.90 -5.87
N ILE A 10 54.68 1.23 -6.55
CA ILE A 10 53.65 2.14 -6.02
C ILE A 10 52.93 1.35 -4.92
N ALA A 11 53.11 1.76 -3.66
CA ALA A 11 52.34 1.22 -2.55
C ALA A 11 50.86 1.61 -2.71
N GLN A 12 49.99 0.63 -2.93
CA GLN A 12 48.54 0.81 -2.80
C GLN A 12 48.24 1.14 -1.34
N ALA A 13 47.70 2.34 -1.09
CA ALA A 13 47.15 2.69 0.20
C ALA A 13 45.99 1.73 0.51
N ALA A 14 46.07 1.04 1.65
CA ALA A 14 44.98 0.20 2.12
C ALA A 14 43.70 1.04 2.28
N PRO A 15 42.53 0.55 1.86
CA PRO A 15 41.27 1.26 2.09
C PRO A 15 41.09 1.48 3.59
N ILE A 16 40.91 2.74 3.98
CA ILE A 16 40.60 3.12 5.35
C ILE A 16 39.28 2.41 5.69
N PRO A 17 39.23 1.56 6.73
CA PRO A 17 37.99 0.95 7.15
C PRO A 17 37.03 2.06 7.59
N THR A 18 35.96 2.26 6.84
CA THR A 18 34.83 3.09 7.26
C THR A 18 34.29 2.53 8.58
N PRO A 19 34.20 3.34 9.65
CA PRO A 19 33.72 2.86 10.94
C PRO A 19 32.29 2.34 10.79
N THR A 20 32.04 1.12 11.28
CA THR A 20 30.70 0.54 11.35
C THR A 20 29.79 1.45 12.19
N PRO A 21 28.61 1.87 11.69
CA PRO A 21 27.70 2.68 12.48
C PRO A 21 27.33 1.98 13.80
N PRO A 22 27.14 2.73 14.90
CA PRO A 22 26.72 2.14 16.16
C PRO A 22 25.34 1.46 16.00
N PRO A 23 25.07 0.37 16.76
CA PRO A 23 23.79 -0.31 16.70
C PRO A 23 22.64 0.65 17.07
N PRO A 24 21.49 0.60 16.37
CA PRO A 24 20.32 1.40 16.70
C PRO A 24 19.90 1.23 18.17
N GLN A 25 19.75 2.33 18.90
CA GLN A 25 19.22 2.33 20.26
C GLN A 25 17.74 2.70 20.25
N GLU A 26 16.94 2.05 21.11
CA GLU A 26 15.54 2.43 21.28
C GLU A 26 15.42 3.68 22.16
N ILE A 27 14.63 4.65 21.70
CA ILE A 27 14.23 5.83 22.47
C ILE A 27 12.71 5.86 22.61
N THR A 28 12.21 6.28 23.77
CA THR A 28 10.77 6.49 24.00
C THR A 28 10.47 7.98 23.99
N VAL A 29 9.53 8.40 23.14
CA VAL A 29 9.02 9.77 23.09
C VAL A 29 7.66 9.79 23.79
N PRO A 30 7.52 10.52 24.90
CA PRO A 30 6.25 10.66 25.60
C PRO A 30 5.19 11.30 24.70
N GLN A 31 4.08 10.60 24.49
CA GLN A 31 2.90 11.11 23.79
C GLN A 31 1.72 10.17 24.00
N THR A 32 0.51 10.73 24.00
CA THR A 32 -0.72 9.94 24.17
C THR A 32 -1.09 9.27 22.85
N ILE A 33 -1.37 7.96 22.86
CA ILE A 33 -1.91 7.27 21.68
C ILE A 33 -3.43 7.10 21.91
N ARG A 34 -4.22 7.48 20.91
CA ARG A 34 -5.68 7.42 20.91
C ARG A 34 -6.16 6.51 19.79
N ALA A 35 -7.27 5.81 20.01
CA ALA A 35 -7.95 5.09 18.94
C ALA A 35 -8.44 6.09 17.88
N LEU A 36 -8.24 5.75 16.60
CA LEU A 36 -8.73 6.58 15.50
C LEU A 36 -10.25 6.43 15.39
N PRO A 37 -11.05 7.51 15.45
CA PRO A 37 -12.49 7.39 15.24
C PRO A 37 -12.82 7.01 13.79
N GLY A 38 -14.10 6.74 13.52
CA GLY A 38 -14.56 6.26 12.22
C GLY A 38 -14.43 4.74 12.08
N GLN A 39 -14.65 4.26 10.87
CA GLN A 39 -14.64 2.85 10.53
C GLN A 39 -14.42 2.67 9.04
N LEU A 40 -14.13 1.43 8.62
CA LEU A 40 -14.16 1.05 7.22
C LEU A 40 -15.57 1.16 6.64
N ASP A 41 -15.65 1.55 5.37
CA ASP A 41 -16.87 1.38 4.58
C ASP A 41 -17.20 -0.10 4.32
N GLN A 42 -18.27 -0.36 3.57
CA GLN A 42 -18.71 -1.71 3.23
C GLN A 42 -18.39 -2.11 1.78
N VAL A 43 -17.54 -1.35 1.08
CA VAL A 43 -17.21 -1.62 -0.33
C VAL A 43 -16.40 -2.92 -0.41
N PRO A 44 -16.85 -3.93 -1.18
CA PRO A 44 -16.07 -5.14 -1.38
C PRO A 44 -14.84 -4.85 -2.24
N VAL A 45 -13.69 -5.38 -1.81
CA VAL A 45 -12.39 -5.23 -2.49
C VAL A 45 -11.90 -6.61 -2.90
N PHE A 46 -11.89 -6.87 -4.20
CA PHE A 46 -11.20 -8.01 -4.81
C PHE A 46 -9.70 -7.82 -4.59
N ASN A 47 -9.08 -8.64 -3.75
CA ASN A 47 -7.70 -8.45 -3.29
C ASN A 47 -6.83 -9.64 -3.72
N SER A 48 -5.99 -9.42 -4.74
CA SER A 48 -5.10 -10.42 -5.35
C SER A 48 -3.64 -10.12 -5.02
N ASN A 49 -3.10 -10.77 -3.98
CA ASN A 49 -1.72 -10.59 -3.55
C ASN A 49 -1.08 -11.91 -3.06
N SER A 50 -1.69 -13.06 -3.36
CA SER A 50 -1.13 -14.38 -3.01
C SER A 50 -1.21 -15.38 -4.18
N PRO A 51 -0.08 -15.88 -4.69
CA PRO A 51 1.28 -15.51 -4.25
C PRO A 51 1.64 -14.08 -4.65
N GLU A 52 2.46 -13.42 -3.84
CA GLU A 52 3.07 -12.14 -4.26
C GLU A 52 4.06 -12.40 -5.41
N LYS A 53 4.98 -13.35 -5.24
CA LYS A 53 5.88 -13.77 -6.32
C LYS A 53 5.24 -14.90 -7.14
N ILE A 54 4.83 -14.60 -8.37
CA ILE A 54 4.30 -15.57 -9.31
C ILE A 54 5.47 -16.43 -9.82
N GLN A 55 5.33 -17.76 -9.75
CA GLN A 55 6.33 -18.68 -10.29
C GLN A 55 5.74 -19.57 -11.39
N THR A 56 4.45 -19.91 -11.30
CA THR A 56 3.73 -20.68 -12.31
C THR A 56 2.51 -19.92 -12.81
N GLU A 57 2.05 -20.29 -14.01
CA GLU A 57 0.72 -19.92 -14.48
C GLU A 57 -0.37 -20.49 -13.55
N GLY A 58 -1.55 -19.87 -13.56
CA GLY A 58 -2.67 -20.31 -12.74
C GLY A 58 -3.64 -19.21 -12.34
N ILE A 59 -4.63 -19.60 -11.54
CA ILE A 59 -5.59 -18.69 -10.92
C ILE A 59 -4.93 -18.02 -9.72
N LEU A 60 -4.88 -16.68 -9.70
CA LEU A 60 -4.39 -15.92 -8.55
C LEU A 60 -5.51 -15.71 -7.53
N LEU A 61 -6.69 -15.32 -8.02
CA LEU A 61 -7.93 -15.22 -7.25
C LEU A 61 -9.13 -15.37 -8.19
N SER A 62 -10.11 -16.20 -7.84
CA SER A 62 -11.37 -16.30 -8.58
C SER A 62 -12.56 -16.22 -7.64
N THR A 63 -13.50 -15.37 -8.01
CA THR A 63 -14.80 -15.26 -7.34
C THR A 63 -15.91 -16.00 -8.07
N PHE A 64 -15.60 -16.68 -9.17
CA PHE A 64 -16.56 -17.45 -9.95
C PHE A 64 -17.21 -18.56 -9.10
N PRO A 65 -18.41 -19.04 -9.49
CA PRO A 65 -18.94 -20.27 -8.93
C PRO A 65 -18.03 -21.47 -9.24
N PRO A 66 -17.89 -22.43 -8.31
CA PRO A 66 -17.07 -23.63 -8.50
C PRO A 66 -17.69 -24.65 -9.47
N ASP A 67 -18.99 -24.56 -9.73
CA ASP A 67 -19.71 -25.54 -10.53
C ASP A 67 -19.15 -25.63 -11.95
N GLY A 68 -18.83 -26.85 -12.40
CA GLY A 68 -18.29 -27.11 -13.73
C GLY A 68 -16.80 -26.79 -13.90
N LYS A 69 -16.10 -26.30 -12.87
CA LYS A 69 -14.67 -26.02 -12.90
C LYS A 69 -13.86 -27.27 -12.55
N SER A 70 -12.68 -27.45 -13.19
CA SER A 70 -11.84 -28.62 -12.94
C SER A 70 -11.23 -28.62 -11.53
N GLU A 71 -10.95 -27.44 -10.96
CA GLU A 71 -10.48 -27.27 -9.58
C GLU A 71 -11.45 -26.40 -8.78
N PRO A 72 -12.56 -26.97 -8.25
CA PRO A 72 -13.57 -26.22 -7.50
C PRO A 72 -13.02 -25.39 -6.35
N SER A 73 -11.93 -25.84 -5.70
CA SER A 73 -11.33 -25.13 -4.56
C SER A 73 -10.67 -23.80 -4.93
N ALA A 74 -10.40 -23.56 -6.22
CA ALA A 74 -9.84 -22.33 -6.74
C ALA A 74 -10.90 -21.24 -6.99
N HIS A 75 -12.16 -21.42 -6.57
CA HIS A 75 -13.28 -20.54 -6.90
C HIS A 75 -14.14 -20.22 -5.68
N LEU A 76 -14.19 -18.95 -5.28
CA LEU A 76 -14.80 -18.51 -4.01
C LEU A 76 -16.30 -18.21 -4.07
N ASN A 77 -16.92 -18.21 -5.25
CA ASN A 77 -18.34 -17.91 -5.46
C ASN A 77 -18.83 -16.62 -4.77
N PHE A 78 -18.28 -15.48 -5.18
CA PHE A 78 -18.65 -14.16 -4.66
C PHE A 78 -18.98 -13.20 -5.82
N PRO A 79 -20.27 -12.87 -6.05
CA PRO A 79 -20.62 -11.87 -7.05
C PRO A 79 -20.35 -10.44 -6.57
N PHE A 80 -19.99 -9.56 -7.49
CA PHE A 80 -19.96 -8.11 -7.28
C PHE A 80 -21.16 -7.45 -7.95
N GLU A 81 -21.72 -6.43 -7.30
CA GLU A 81 -22.82 -5.61 -7.80
C GLU A 81 -22.73 -4.22 -7.15
N GLY A 82 -22.95 -3.14 -7.91
CA GLY A 82 -22.72 -1.79 -7.40
C GLY A 82 -21.24 -1.45 -7.27
N ARG A 83 -20.86 -0.71 -6.21
CA ARG A 83 -19.48 -0.22 -5.99
C ARG A 83 -18.58 -1.36 -5.49
N PHE A 84 -17.44 -1.59 -6.15
CA PHE A 84 -16.40 -2.53 -5.70
C PHE A 84 -15.01 -2.09 -6.17
N ASP A 85 -13.96 -2.55 -5.50
CA ASP A 85 -12.56 -2.26 -5.87
C ASP A 85 -11.83 -3.52 -6.29
N VAL A 86 -10.79 -3.32 -7.10
CA VAL A 86 -9.82 -4.35 -7.47
C VAL A 86 -8.44 -3.87 -7.06
N PHE A 87 -7.79 -4.62 -6.18
CA PHE A 87 -6.39 -4.45 -5.82
C PHE A 87 -5.62 -5.70 -6.25
N ALA A 88 -4.54 -5.52 -7.00
CA ALA A 88 -3.62 -6.59 -7.36
C ALA A 88 -2.17 -6.14 -7.22
N HIS A 89 -1.33 -6.96 -6.61
CA HIS A 89 0.10 -6.69 -6.47
C HIS A 89 0.87 -7.99 -6.61
N HIS A 90 1.69 -8.09 -7.66
CA HIS A 90 2.44 -9.30 -7.96
C HIS A 90 3.82 -8.97 -8.51
N VAL A 91 4.77 -9.85 -8.22
CA VAL A 91 6.15 -9.82 -8.69
C VAL A 91 6.41 -11.05 -9.54
N TYR A 92 7.16 -10.88 -10.61
CA TYR A 92 7.60 -11.96 -11.48
C TYR A 92 9.07 -11.79 -11.82
N GLY A 93 9.76 -12.90 -12.00
CA GLY A 93 11.17 -12.94 -12.36
C GLY A 93 11.71 -14.35 -12.23
N ALA A 94 12.91 -14.56 -12.77
CA ALA A 94 13.55 -15.87 -12.75
C ALA A 94 13.62 -16.46 -11.33
N ALA A 95 13.25 -17.73 -11.19
CA ALA A 95 13.48 -18.49 -9.98
C ALA A 95 14.92 -18.99 -9.90
N THR A 96 15.52 -19.31 -11.07
CA THR A 96 16.92 -19.76 -11.18
C THR A 96 17.62 -19.15 -12.40
N PRO A 97 18.97 -19.08 -12.42
CA PRO A 97 19.72 -18.59 -13.59
C PRO A 97 19.47 -19.37 -14.89
N GLU A 98 19.05 -20.63 -14.80
CA GLU A 98 18.77 -21.48 -15.96
C GLU A 98 17.48 -21.09 -16.71
N GLU A 99 16.56 -20.37 -16.05
CA GLU A 99 15.31 -19.90 -16.68
C GLU A 99 15.52 -18.68 -17.59
N LEU A 100 16.63 -17.96 -17.40
CA LEU A 100 16.94 -16.69 -18.10
C LEU A 100 16.81 -16.75 -19.63
N PRO A 101 17.30 -17.79 -20.33
CA PRO A 101 17.29 -17.80 -21.80
C PRO A 101 15.90 -17.90 -22.43
N ASN A 102 14.88 -18.29 -21.67
CA ASN A 102 13.51 -18.51 -22.17
C ASN A 102 12.45 -17.76 -21.32
N LEU A 103 12.86 -16.78 -20.53
CA LEU A 103 11.98 -16.09 -19.59
C LEU A 103 11.05 -15.12 -20.33
N LEU A 104 9.81 -15.55 -20.56
CA LEU A 104 8.78 -14.73 -21.21
C LEU A 104 8.05 -13.84 -20.20
N SER A 105 7.46 -12.73 -20.65
CA SER A 105 6.61 -11.90 -19.80
C SER A 105 5.48 -12.72 -19.17
N MET A 106 5.27 -12.56 -17.87
CA MET A 106 4.04 -13.03 -17.21
C MET A 106 2.95 -11.99 -17.42
N TYR A 107 1.73 -12.39 -17.80
CA TYR A 107 0.59 -11.50 -17.88
C TYR A 107 -0.29 -11.61 -16.64
N LEU A 108 -0.74 -10.46 -16.14
CA LEU A 108 -1.84 -10.33 -15.20
C LEU A 108 -3.12 -10.05 -15.99
N GLY A 109 -3.97 -11.06 -16.11
CA GLY A 109 -5.31 -10.94 -16.68
C GLY A 109 -6.34 -10.77 -15.57
N ILE A 110 -7.25 -9.79 -15.71
CA ILE A 110 -8.46 -9.73 -14.88
C ILE A 110 -9.66 -9.89 -15.80
N ILE A 111 -10.36 -11.03 -15.66
CA ILE A 111 -11.50 -11.40 -16.48
C ILE A 111 -12.80 -11.20 -15.70
N LEU A 112 -13.81 -10.69 -16.37
CA LEU A 112 -15.16 -10.48 -15.87
C LEU A 112 -16.13 -11.42 -16.57
N TYR A 113 -17.16 -11.86 -15.86
CA TYR A 113 -18.24 -12.67 -16.41
C TYR A 113 -19.60 -12.21 -15.94
N ASN A 114 -20.52 -12.10 -16.89
CA ASN A 114 -21.90 -11.73 -16.63
C ASN A 114 -22.79 -12.98 -16.63
N PRO A 115 -23.27 -13.44 -15.46
CA PRO A 115 -24.16 -14.60 -15.37
C PRO A 115 -25.61 -14.30 -15.80
N GLY A 116 -25.93 -13.03 -16.07
CA GLY A 116 -27.28 -12.57 -16.37
C GLY A 116 -27.69 -12.72 -17.83
N SER A 117 -28.93 -12.33 -18.11
CA SER A 117 -29.52 -12.34 -19.46
C SER A 117 -29.51 -10.97 -20.15
N GLN A 118 -29.01 -9.93 -19.48
CA GLN A 118 -28.89 -8.56 -20.00
C GLN A 118 -27.41 -8.12 -19.92
N PRO A 119 -26.93 -7.27 -20.86
CA PRO A 119 -25.58 -6.72 -20.77
C PRO A 119 -25.34 -6.02 -19.43
N VAL A 120 -24.16 -6.21 -18.85
CA VAL A 120 -23.72 -5.54 -17.62
C VAL A 120 -22.59 -4.58 -17.96
N THR A 121 -22.67 -3.38 -17.41
CA THR A 121 -21.69 -2.32 -17.58
C THR A 121 -20.89 -2.14 -16.31
N VAL A 122 -19.57 -2.25 -16.42
CA VAL A 122 -18.63 -1.93 -15.33
C VAL A 122 -17.94 -0.61 -15.64
N ASP A 123 -18.29 0.43 -14.89
CA ASP A 123 -17.63 1.74 -14.92
C ASP A 123 -16.29 1.68 -14.18
N VAL A 124 -15.24 2.22 -14.81
CA VAL A 124 -13.92 2.42 -14.21
C VAL A 124 -13.81 3.86 -13.72
N LEU A 125 -14.06 4.07 -12.43
CA LEU A 125 -14.09 5.40 -11.80
C LEU A 125 -12.70 6.00 -11.64
N GLN A 126 -11.75 5.18 -11.18
CA GLN A 126 -10.32 5.49 -11.04
C GLN A 126 -9.55 4.20 -11.31
N ALA A 127 -8.37 4.27 -11.91
CA ALA A 127 -7.54 3.09 -12.10
C ALA A 127 -6.09 3.47 -12.37
N ALA A 128 -5.16 2.74 -11.77
CA ALA A 128 -3.75 2.85 -12.07
C ALA A 128 -3.09 1.48 -12.02
N SER A 129 -2.19 1.22 -12.97
CA SER A 129 -1.35 0.02 -12.98
C SER A 129 0.04 0.35 -13.50
N TYR A 130 1.06 0.03 -12.72
CA TYR A 130 2.45 0.36 -13.03
C TYR A 130 3.39 -0.78 -12.72
N LEU A 131 4.45 -0.88 -13.52
CA LEU A 131 5.59 -1.76 -13.30
C LEU A 131 6.63 -1.12 -12.37
N SER A 132 7.38 -1.92 -11.64
CA SER A 132 8.58 -1.44 -10.94
C SER A 132 9.67 -1.01 -11.93
N GLN A 133 9.69 -1.60 -13.13
CA GLN A 133 10.62 -1.23 -14.19
C GLN A 133 9.87 -1.28 -15.54
N PRO A 134 9.91 -0.23 -16.38
CA PRO A 134 10.59 1.05 -16.16
C PRO A 134 9.73 2.11 -15.44
N ASP A 135 8.44 1.83 -15.18
CA ASP A 135 7.48 2.88 -14.83
C ASP A 135 7.78 3.55 -13.47
N ALA A 136 8.08 2.76 -12.45
CA ALA A 136 8.21 3.24 -11.08
C ALA A 136 9.32 2.51 -10.30
N PRO A 137 10.60 2.75 -10.63
CA PRO A 137 11.73 2.17 -9.91
C PRO A 137 11.74 2.55 -8.43
N PHE A 138 12.39 1.72 -7.61
CA PHE A 138 12.61 1.97 -6.19
C PHE A 138 13.79 2.92 -5.96
N GLU A 139 13.70 4.12 -6.53
CA GLU A 139 14.73 5.14 -6.40
C GLU A 139 14.89 5.59 -4.93
N PRO A 140 16.13 5.85 -4.48
CA PRO A 140 16.36 6.43 -3.17
C PRO A 140 15.85 7.88 -3.16
N LEU A 141 14.94 8.19 -2.24
CA LEU A 141 14.39 9.54 -2.05
C LEU A 141 14.68 10.03 -0.62
N PRO A 142 14.77 11.36 -0.42
CA PRO A 142 14.74 11.96 0.92
C PRO A 142 13.49 11.54 1.71
N ALA A 143 13.54 11.70 3.04
CA ALA A 143 12.43 11.32 3.91
C ALA A 143 11.13 12.06 3.60
N VAL A 144 11.23 13.31 3.14
CA VAL A 144 10.12 14.19 2.78
C VAL A 144 10.44 14.89 1.46
N VAL A 145 9.55 14.78 0.49
CA VAL A 145 9.67 15.44 -0.81
C VAL A 145 8.32 16.03 -1.21
N GLU A 146 8.30 17.32 -1.57
CA GLU A 146 7.10 17.93 -2.16
C GLU A 146 6.76 17.25 -3.49
N ASN A 147 5.51 16.87 -3.65
CA ASN A 147 5.01 16.17 -4.83
C ASN A 147 3.80 16.89 -5.46
N PRO A 148 3.84 18.20 -5.74
CA PRO A 148 2.67 18.92 -6.25
C PRO A 148 2.18 18.36 -7.59
N LEU A 149 3.11 17.92 -8.44
CA LEU A 149 2.83 17.42 -9.80
C LEU A 149 2.54 15.92 -9.86
N GLY A 150 2.71 15.17 -8.77
CA GLY A 150 2.48 13.72 -8.75
C GLY A 150 3.59 12.89 -9.42
N THR A 151 4.75 13.48 -9.69
CA THR A 151 5.87 12.84 -10.40
C THR A 151 6.91 12.21 -9.45
N VAL A 152 6.73 12.32 -8.13
CA VAL A 152 7.63 11.74 -7.13
C VAL A 152 7.00 10.46 -6.57
N TYR A 153 7.69 9.34 -6.74
CA TYR A 153 7.30 8.02 -6.27
C TYR A 153 8.53 7.12 -6.16
N ALA A 154 8.44 6.07 -5.33
CA ALA A 154 9.46 5.03 -5.21
C ALA A 154 8.77 3.67 -5.15
N GLY A 155 8.76 2.95 -6.28
CA GLY A 155 8.02 1.71 -6.44
C GLY A 155 6.63 1.87 -7.06
N PRO A 156 6.10 0.81 -7.70
CA PRO A 156 4.82 0.82 -8.39
C PRO A 156 3.65 1.01 -7.42
N GLY A 157 3.76 0.47 -6.20
CA GLY A 157 2.77 0.65 -5.14
C GLY A 157 2.56 2.12 -4.77
N SER A 158 3.67 2.82 -4.51
CA SER A 158 3.66 4.25 -4.22
C SER A 158 3.07 5.07 -5.38
N ARG A 159 3.37 4.72 -6.64
CA ARG A 159 2.88 5.44 -7.81
C ARG A 159 1.37 5.23 -8.01
N VAL A 160 0.89 3.99 -7.96
CA VAL A 160 -0.54 3.66 -8.03
C VAL A 160 -1.32 4.45 -6.97
N MET A 161 -0.87 4.44 -5.71
CA MET A 161 -1.56 5.15 -4.63
C MET A 161 -1.57 6.66 -4.83
N ASN A 162 -0.50 7.25 -5.35
CA ASN A 162 -0.45 8.68 -5.66
C ASN A 162 -1.47 9.09 -6.73
N ASP A 163 -1.60 8.30 -7.80
CA ASP A 163 -2.50 8.63 -8.91
C ASP A 163 -3.97 8.47 -8.51
N ILE A 164 -4.29 7.41 -7.75
CA ILE A 164 -5.63 7.21 -7.21
C ILE A 164 -6.00 8.29 -6.17
N LEU A 165 -5.06 8.72 -5.32
CA LEU A 165 -5.28 9.84 -4.38
C LEU A 165 -5.63 11.16 -5.10
N ARG A 166 -5.16 11.31 -6.34
CA ARG A 166 -5.46 12.45 -7.24
C ARG A 166 -6.71 12.23 -8.09
N GLY A 167 -7.34 11.08 -7.94
CA GLY A 167 -8.52 10.68 -8.69
C GLY A 167 -8.29 10.42 -10.16
N GLN A 168 -7.09 9.95 -10.52
CA GLN A 168 -6.72 9.68 -11.90
C GLN A 168 -7.17 8.29 -12.36
N ARG A 169 -7.31 8.16 -13.68
CA ARG A 169 -7.46 6.90 -14.40
C ARG A 169 -6.40 6.86 -15.49
N SER A 170 -5.56 5.83 -15.50
CA SER A 170 -4.57 5.61 -16.56
C SER A 170 -5.24 5.56 -17.92
N GLU A 171 -4.69 6.27 -18.90
CA GLU A 171 -5.26 6.38 -20.24
C GLU A 171 -5.35 5.02 -20.98
N SER A 172 -4.44 4.10 -20.65
CA SER A 172 -4.41 2.73 -21.19
C SER A 172 -5.54 1.83 -20.68
N ILE A 173 -6.31 2.26 -19.67
CA ILE A 173 -7.41 1.50 -19.09
C ILE A 173 -8.72 2.12 -19.56
N SER A 174 -9.58 1.33 -20.21
CA SER A 174 -10.89 1.78 -20.69
C SER A 174 -11.73 2.40 -19.57
N PRO A 175 -12.52 3.48 -19.83
CA PRO A 175 -13.41 4.05 -18.81
C PRO A 175 -14.55 3.12 -18.41
N GLN A 176 -14.84 2.12 -19.25
CA GLN A 176 -15.99 1.25 -19.09
C GLN A 176 -15.74 -0.07 -19.82
N VAL A 177 -16.31 -1.15 -19.30
CA VAL A 177 -16.35 -2.46 -19.95
C VAL A 177 -17.80 -2.93 -19.97
N VAL A 178 -18.31 -3.27 -21.16
CA VAL A 178 -19.64 -3.86 -21.32
C VAL A 178 -19.47 -5.37 -21.50
N VAL A 179 -20.03 -6.15 -20.58
CA VAL A 179 -19.98 -7.61 -20.57
C VAL A 179 -21.33 -8.15 -21.06
N PRO A 180 -21.41 -8.75 -22.26
CA PRO A 180 -22.66 -9.28 -22.78
C PRO A 180 -23.24 -10.41 -21.91
N PRO A 181 -24.54 -10.73 -22.06
CA PRO A 181 -25.18 -11.82 -21.32
C PRO A 181 -24.47 -13.17 -21.51
N GLY A 182 -24.11 -13.85 -20.42
CA GLY A 182 -23.47 -15.17 -20.48
C GLY A 182 -22.06 -15.16 -21.08
N GLU A 183 -21.44 -13.99 -21.26
CA GLU A 183 -20.15 -13.83 -21.90
C GLU A 183 -19.09 -13.33 -20.92
N TYR A 184 -17.83 -13.43 -21.36
CA TYR A 184 -16.67 -12.93 -20.65
C TYR A 184 -16.09 -11.69 -21.32
N GLN A 185 -15.46 -10.82 -20.53
CA GLN A 185 -14.62 -9.74 -21.05
C GLN A 185 -13.40 -9.50 -20.16
N MET A 186 -12.30 -9.05 -20.77
CA MET A 186 -11.13 -8.61 -20.01
C MET A 186 -11.37 -7.21 -19.44
N LEU A 187 -11.20 -7.07 -18.13
CA LEU A 187 -11.05 -5.76 -17.49
C LEU A 187 -9.65 -5.19 -17.77
N VAL A 188 -8.62 -6.03 -17.61
CA VAL A 188 -7.23 -5.71 -17.99
C VAL A 188 -6.49 -6.97 -18.46
N ASN A 189 -5.51 -6.79 -19.34
CA ASN A 189 -4.61 -7.84 -19.83
C ASN A 189 -3.20 -7.23 -19.91
N LEU A 190 -2.45 -7.29 -18.81
CA LEU A 190 -1.25 -6.45 -18.63
C LEU A 190 0.02 -7.30 -18.46
N PRO A 191 1.10 -7.00 -19.22
CA PRO A 191 2.35 -7.75 -19.10
C PRO A 191 3.15 -7.36 -17.85
N ILE A 192 4.00 -8.27 -17.39
CA ILE A 192 5.07 -8.10 -16.41
C ILE A 192 6.36 -8.57 -17.08
N PRO A 193 6.99 -7.71 -17.90
CA PRO A 193 8.17 -8.05 -18.67
C PRO A 193 9.42 -8.12 -17.79
N VAL A 194 10.30 -9.06 -18.10
CA VAL A 194 11.51 -9.36 -17.33
C VAL A 194 12.73 -9.68 -18.19
N GLU A 195 12.56 -10.11 -19.44
CA GLU A 195 13.64 -10.59 -20.33
C GLU A 195 14.79 -9.57 -20.48
N THR A 196 14.47 -8.27 -20.55
CA THR A 196 15.46 -7.21 -20.77
C THR A 196 15.97 -6.55 -19.49
N LEU A 197 15.61 -7.05 -18.31
CA LEU A 197 15.93 -6.42 -17.03
C LEU A 197 17.12 -7.10 -16.34
N GLU A 198 17.93 -6.31 -15.62
CA GLU A 198 19.06 -6.78 -14.81
C GLU A 198 18.93 -6.23 -13.37
N PRO A 199 18.59 -7.06 -12.37
CA PRO A 199 18.18 -8.46 -12.49
C PRO A 199 16.80 -8.59 -13.18
N PRO A 200 16.46 -9.77 -13.72
CA PRO A 200 15.20 -10.02 -14.44
C PRO A 200 14.04 -10.22 -13.48
N LEU A 201 13.67 -9.12 -12.83
CA LEU A 201 12.67 -9.03 -11.78
C LEU A 201 11.81 -7.79 -12.00
N ASN A 202 10.50 -7.96 -12.01
CA ASN A 202 9.57 -6.86 -12.15
C ASN A 202 8.31 -7.11 -11.31
N GLY A 203 7.77 -6.05 -10.71
CA GLY A 203 6.52 -6.07 -9.98
C GLY A 203 5.48 -5.18 -10.64
N ARG A 204 4.22 -5.61 -10.64
CA ARG A 204 3.07 -4.81 -11.07
C ARG A 204 2.14 -4.57 -9.90
N SER A 205 1.86 -3.30 -9.61
CA SER A 205 0.79 -2.90 -8.71
C SER A 205 -0.38 -2.38 -9.52
N THR A 206 -1.59 -2.72 -9.12
CA THR A 206 -2.84 -2.28 -9.75
C THR A 206 -3.87 -1.96 -8.68
N LEU A 207 -4.51 -0.79 -8.78
CA LEU A 207 -5.70 -0.45 -7.99
C LEU A 207 -6.73 0.16 -8.93
N MET A 208 -7.97 -0.33 -8.86
CA MET A 208 -9.10 0.15 -9.66
C MET A 208 -10.31 0.35 -8.76
N ARG A 209 -10.99 1.48 -8.93
CA ARG A 209 -12.29 1.78 -8.33
C ARG A 209 -13.37 1.60 -9.37
N LEU A 210 -14.28 0.66 -9.13
CA LEU A 210 -15.24 0.21 -10.12
C LEU A 210 -16.68 0.35 -9.63
N ARG A 211 -17.61 0.38 -10.57
CA ARG A 211 -19.04 0.24 -10.29
C ARG A 211 -19.69 -0.62 -11.36
N SER A 212 -20.38 -1.68 -10.96
CA SER A 212 -21.18 -2.52 -11.86
C SER A 212 -22.66 -2.15 -11.76
N ASP A 213 -23.35 -2.03 -12.89
CA ASP A 213 -24.82 -1.84 -12.94
C ASP A 213 -25.62 -3.15 -12.80
N GLY A 214 -24.93 -4.30 -12.74
CA GLY A 214 -25.50 -5.60 -12.51
C GLY A 214 -24.51 -6.58 -11.88
N ARG A 215 -24.95 -7.82 -11.68
CA ARG A 215 -24.12 -8.87 -11.08
C ARG A 215 -22.97 -9.26 -12.03
N ILE A 216 -21.75 -9.29 -11.51
CA ILE A 216 -20.56 -9.72 -12.24
C ILE A 216 -19.69 -10.61 -11.36
N TYR A 217 -19.00 -11.59 -11.96
CA TYR A 217 -17.91 -12.33 -11.32
C TYR A 217 -16.57 -11.89 -11.88
N ALA A 218 -15.53 -11.93 -11.05
CA ALA A 218 -14.18 -11.53 -11.44
C ALA A 218 -13.13 -12.59 -11.06
N ALA A 219 -12.09 -12.72 -11.87
CA ALA A 219 -10.91 -13.51 -11.55
C ALA A 219 -9.64 -12.81 -12.03
N SER A 220 -8.58 -12.86 -11.24
CA SER A 220 -7.22 -12.52 -11.62
C SER A 220 -6.45 -13.80 -11.91
N LEU A 221 -5.73 -13.80 -13.03
CA LEU A 221 -5.06 -14.96 -13.60
C LEU A 221 -3.64 -14.59 -14.00
N ALA A 222 -2.74 -15.55 -13.91
CA ALA A 222 -1.36 -15.46 -14.37
C ALA A 222 -1.16 -16.43 -15.55
N LEU A 223 -0.75 -15.91 -16.71
CA LEU A 223 -0.40 -16.71 -17.88
C LEU A 223 0.82 -16.11 -18.57
N GLN A 224 1.77 -16.93 -18.98
CA GLN A 224 2.94 -16.46 -19.70
C GLN A 224 2.56 -16.02 -21.11
N ALA A 225 3.34 -15.08 -21.66
CA ALA A 225 3.27 -14.75 -23.07
C ALA A 225 3.54 -16.01 -23.92
N ARG A 226 3.07 -16.00 -25.16
CA ARG A 226 3.50 -16.97 -26.17
C ARG A 226 4.53 -16.34 -27.10
N ARG A 227 5.47 -17.14 -27.59
CA ARG A 227 6.41 -16.71 -28.62
C ARG A 227 5.80 -16.95 -30.00
N ALA A 228 5.67 -15.88 -30.78
CA ALA A 228 5.25 -15.91 -32.17
C ALA A 228 6.30 -16.57 -33.07
N GLU A 229 5.92 -16.92 -34.30
CA GLU A 229 6.86 -17.43 -35.32
C GLU A 229 8.00 -16.44 -35.64
N ASP A 230 7.72 -15.12 -35.54
CA ASP A 230 8.72 -14.05 -35.75
C ASP A 230 9.56 -13.75 -34.49
N GLY A 231 9.35 -14.49 -33.40
CA GLY A 231 10.07 -14.34 -32.14
C GLY A 231 9.50 -13.29 -31.18
N THR A 232 8.46 -12.55 -31.57
CA THR A 232 7.81 -11.56 -30.68
C THR A 232 6.93 -12.22 -29.63
N GLU A 233 6.76 -11.56 -28.48
CA GLU A 233 5.80 -11.99 -27.47
C GLU A 233 4.37 -11.60 -27.85
N GLN A 234 3.46 -12.58 -27.75
CA GLN A 234 2.03 -12.39 -27.92
C GLN A 234 1.34 -12.45 -26.56
N ALA A 235 0.51 -11.44 -26.30
CA ALA A 235 -0.36 -11.40 -25.14
C ALA A 235 -1.38 -12.54 -25.19
N PRO A 236 -1.72 -13.16 -24.04
CA PRO A 236 -2.78 -14.14 -23.98
C PRO A 236 -4.13 -13.57 -24.46
N THR A 237 -4.84 -14.39 -25.21
CA THR A 237 -6.16 -14.12 -25.77
C THR A 237 -7.27 -14.40 -24.78
N LEU A 238 -8.47 -13.83 -24.99
CA LEU A 238 -9.63 -14.11 -24.14
C LEU A 238 -9.96 -15.61 -24.02
N PRO A 239 -9.96 -16.42 -25.10
CA PRO A 239 -10.16 -17.88 -24.99
C PRO A 239 -9.11 -18.59 -24.13
N GLU A 240 -7.85 -18.15 -24.14
CA GLU A 240 -6.81 -18.73 -23.30
C GLU A 240 -7.01 -18.40 -21.81
N TRP A 241 -7.45 -17.17 -21.51
CA TRP A 241 -7.86 -16.80 -20.16
C TRP A 241 -9.07 -17.60 -19.68
N GLN A 242 -10.07 -17.81 -20.54
CA GLN A 242 -11.24 -18.63 -20.22
C GLN A 242 -10.84 -20.09 -19.96
N ALA A 243 -10.00 -20.67 -20.81
CA ALA A 243 -9.49 -22.02 -20.63
C ALA A 243 -8.74 -22.17 -19.29
N LEU A 244 -7.83 -21.24 -18.97
CA LEU A 244 -7.13 -21.23 -17.68
C LEU A 244 -8.10 -21.11 -16.50
N LEU A 245 -9.13 -20.27 -16.61
CA LEU A 245 -10.15 -20.11 -15.58
C LEU A 245 -11.00 -21.38 -15.37
N GLU A 246 -11.26 -22.15 -16.43
CA GLU A 246 -12.11 -23.34 -16.39
C GLU A 246 -11.35 -24.58 -15.93
N THR A 247 -10.12 -24.75 -16.40
CA THR A 247 -9.35 -25.99 -16.21
C THR A 247 -8.11 -25.84 -15.33
N GLY A 248 -7.69 -24.61 -15.05
CA GLY A 248 -6.48 -24.31 -14.28
C GLY A 248 -6.65 -24.50 -12.78
N SER A 249 -5.51 -24.66 -12.10
CA SER A 249 -5.40 -24.63 -10.64
C SER A 249 -4.87 -23.28 -10.16
N LEU A 250 -4.72 -23.12 -8.84
CA LEU A 250 -4.11 -21.93 -8.25
C LEU A 250 -2.65 -21.77 -8.70
N ALA A 251 -2.24 -20.53 -9.01
CA ALA A 251 -0.85 -20.21 -9.31
C ALA A 251 0.05 -20.51 -8.09
N GLY A 252 1.19 -21.13 -8.35
CA GLY A 252 2.16 -21.55 -7.35
C GLY A 252 3.51 -20.82 -7.46
N ALA A 253 4.42 -21.04 -6.50
CA ALA A 253 4.14 -21.70 -5.21
C ALA A 253 3.26 -20.82 -4.31
N ARG A 254 2.46 -21.42 -3.43
CA ARG A 254 1.64 -20.69 -2.46
C ARG A 254 2.50 -20.14 -1.31
N ASP A 255 2.05 -19.07 -0.67
CA ASP A 255 2.72 -18.47 0.48
C ASP A 255 2.65 -19.35 1.73
N ARG A 256 3.38 -18.94 2.79
CA ARG A 256 3.24 -19.59 4.10
C ARG A 256 1.82 -19.40 4.63
N ALA A 257 1.23 -20.49 5.11
CA ALA A 257 -0.08 -20.47 5.75
C ALA A 257 -0.09 -19.48 6.93
N PRO A 258 -1.14 -18.65 7.07
CA PRO A 258 -1.27 -17.71 8.16
C PRO A 258 -1.54 -18.41 9.49
N THR A 259 -1.14 -17.76 10.58
CA THR A 259 -1.50 -18.16 11.93
C THR A 259 -3.01 -17.96 12.15
N PRO A 260 -3.75 -19.00 12.59
CA PRO A 260 -5.17 -18.86 12.91
C PRO A 260 -5.41 -17.82 14.02
N PRO A 261 -6.49 -17.01 13.96
CA PRO A 261 -6.74 -15.93 14.92
C PRO A 261 -6.88 -16.40 16.37
N GLU A 262 -7.35 -17.63 16.58
CA GLU A 262 -7.48 -18.27 17.89
C GLU A 262 -6.14 -18.71 18.51
N GLN A 263 -5.07 -18.76 17.72
CA GLN A 263 -3.75 -19.11 18.21
C GLN A 263 -3.10 -17.92 18.92
N THR A 264 -2.96 -18.01 20.24
CA THR A 264 -2.44 -16.93 21.10
C THR A 264 -0.95 -17.06 21.45
N ALA A 265 -0.28 -18.12 21.01
CA ALA A 265 1.12 -18.39 21.31
C ALA A 265 1.98 -18.55 20.03
N GLY A 266 3.24 -18.16 20.13
CA GLY A 266 4.21 -18.25 19.04
C GLY A 266 4.26 -17.01 18.14
N GLN A 267 5.00 -17.11 17.04
CA GLN A 267 5.11 -16.03 16.05
C GLN A 267 3.85 -15.96 15.19
N ILE A 268 3.28 -14.75 15.06
CA ILE A 268 2.15 -14.50 14.16
C ILE A 268 2.65 -14.39 12.72
N ILE A 269 2.12 -15.23 11.84
CA ILE A 269 2.23 -15.13 10.38
C ILE A 269 0.91 -14.54 9.87
N TYR A 270 0.94 -13.29 9.42
CA TYR A 270 -0.27 -12.64 8.89
C TYR A 270 -0.77 -13.27 7.58
N GLY A 271 0.16 -13.78 6.77
CA GLY A 271 -0.15 -14.30 5.42
C GLY A 271 -0.36 -13.19 4.40
N ARG A 272 -0.28 -13.56 3.12
CA ARG A 272 -0.70 -12.72 2.00
C ARG A 272 -2.20 -12.85 1.79
N VAL A 273 -2.82 -11.86 1.12
CA VAL A 273 -4.27 -11.79 0.94
C VAL A 273 -4.64 -12.32 -0.46
N ALA A 274 -5.55 -13.29 -0.52
CA ALA A 274 -6.32 -13.61 -1.73
C ALA A 274 -7.78 -13.89 -1.35
N GLY A 275 -8.66 -12.98 -1.74
CA GLY A 275 -10.08 -13.05 -1.41
C GLY A 275 -10.79 -11.73 -1.66
N VAL A 276 -11.98 -11.61 -1.09
CA VAL A 276 -12.73 -10.36 -1.07
C VAL A 276 -12.71 -9.79 0.34
N ALA A 277 -12.08 -8.64 0.53
CA ALA A 277 -12.09 -7.89 1.78
C ALA A 277 -13.26 -6.90 1.81
N GLN A 278 -13.74 -6.53 3.00
CA GLN A 278 -14.74 -5.47 3.17
C GLN A 278 -14.06 -4.17 3.63
N GLY A 279 -14.16 -3.11 2.82
CA GLY A 279 -13.66 -1.79 3.16
C GLY A 279 -12.66 -1.27 2.13
N SER A 280 -13.02 -0.18 1.44
CA SER A 280 -12.12 0.56 0.54
C SER A 280 -11.62 1.88 1.13
N GLN A 281 -12.34 2.43 2.11
CA GLN A 281 -12.02 3.70 2.75
C GLN A 281 -12.25 3.65 4.26
N TRP A 282 -11.40 4.35 5.00
CA TRP A 282 -11.60 4.71 6.40
C TRP A 282 -11.85 6.22 6.48
N GLN A 283 -13.09 6.61 6.78
CA GLN A 283 -13.45 8.03 6.91
C GLN A 283 -13.70 8.40 8.37
N ALA A 284 -13.11 9.51 8.81
CA ALA A 284 -13.27 9.98 10.17
C ALA A 284 -13.24 11.50 10.28
N GLN A 285 -14.13 12.03 11.13
CA GLN A 285 -13.94 13.33 11.76
C GLN A 285 -13.28 13.08 13.12
N VAL A 286 -12.06 13.57 13.28
CA VAL A 286 -11.25 13.34 14.48
C VAL A 286 -11.53 14.47 15.46
N ILE A 287 -12.29 14.18 16.52
CA ILE A 287 -12.81 15.13 17.52
C ILE A 287 -12.52 14.59 18.93
N ASP A 288 -12.60 15.46 19.94
CA ASP A 288 -12.31 15.10 21.34
C ASP A 288 -13.24 14.01 21.89
N ASP A 289 -14.54 14.10 21.55
CA ASP A 289 -15.59 13.15 21.93
C ASP A 289 -16.77 13.22 20.93
N PRO A 290 -17.69 12.23 20.90
CA PRO A 290 -18.76 12.18 19.91
C PRO A 290 -19.76 13.34 19.93
N ALA A 291 -19.84 14.13 21.00
CA ALA A 291 -20.69 15.32 21.10
C ALA A 291 -19.95 16.62 20.74
N SER A 292 -18.64 16.54 20.53
CA SER A 292 -17.78 17.68 20.19
C SER A 292 -17.80 18.01 18.70
N ASP A 293 -17.48 19.26 18.38
CA ASP A 293 -17.27 19.76 17.01
C ASP A 293 -15.80 20.14 16.75
N ARG A 294 -14.90 19.79 17.68
CA ARG A 294 -13.50 20.23 17.71
C ARG A 294 -12.56 19.13 18.15
N LEU A 295 -11.29 19.30 17.77
CA LEU A 295 -10.15 18.56 18.31
C LEU A 295 -9.25 19.53 19.05
N THR A 296 -9.22 19.45 20.36
CA THR A 296 -8.40 20.34 21.18
C THR A 296 -6.92 19.98 21.02
N ILE A 297 -6.09 20.97 20.68
CA ILE A 297 -4.64 20.79 20.55
C ILE A 297 -4.03 20.40 21.91
N PRO A 298 -2.97 19.58 21.96
CA PRO A 298 -2.35 19.18 23.22
C PRO A 298 -1.70 20.38 23.92
N ALA A 299 -1.38 20.26 25.21
CA ALA A 299 -0.65 21.31 25.92
C ALA A 299 0.73 21.56 25.29
N ALA A 300 1.32 22.73 25.54
CA ALA A 300 2.64 23.07 25.02
C ALA A 300 3.68 22.01 25.44
N GLY A 301 4.43 21.49 24.47
CA GLY A 301 5.42 20.41 24.66
C GLY A 301 4.84 19.01 24.53
N GLU A 302 3.52 18.85 24.55
CA GLU A 302 2.84 17.55 24.48
C GLU A 302 2.39 17.20 23.06
N ALA A 303 2.05 15.92 22.88
CA ALA A 303 1.53 15.39 21.63
C ALA A 303 0.52 14.26 21.88
N PHE A 304 -0.39 14.08 20.93
CA PHE A 304 -1.16 12.85 20.79
C PHE A 304 -1.05 12.27 19.37
N SER A 305 -1.31 10.98 19.25
CA SER A 305 -1.24 10.24 17.99
C SER A 305 -2.44 9.33 17.78
N TYR A 306 -2.79 9.13 16.52
CA TYR A 306 -3.74 8.11 16.08
C TYR A 306 -3.03 7.06 15.22
N GLY A 307 -3.27 5.79 15.53
CA GLY A 307 -2.76 4.69 14.72
C GLY A 307 -3.41 4.65 13.34
N LEU A 308 -2.62 4.28 12.33
CA LEU A 308 -3.04 4.07 10.95
C LEU A 308 -2.62 2.66 10.52
N SER A 309 -3.57 1.90 9.97
CA SER A 309 -3.40 0.48 9.63
C SER A 309 -2.98 -0.37 10.83
N THR A 310 -3.55 -0.11 12.02
CA THR A 310 -3.26 -0.93 13.21
C THR A 310 -3.79 -2.35 13.06
N LEU A 311 -3.14 -3.30 13.73
CA LEU A 311 -3.39 -4.73 13.60
C LEU A 311 -3.07 -5.44 14.92
N VAL A 312 -3.45 -6.72 15.06
CA VAL A 312 -3.33 -7.46 16.33
C VAL A 312 -1.96 -7.35 17.01
N GLY A 313 -0.87 -7.47 16.22
CA GLY A 313 0.52 -7.33 16.70
C GLY A 313 1.11 -5.92 16.55
N GLY A 314 0.28 -4.88 16.41
CA GLY A 314 0.66 -3.47 16.36
C GLY A 314 -0.47 -2.54 16.79
N ARG A 315 -1.08 -2.80 17.96
CA ARG A 315 -2.22 -2.02 18.50
C ARG A 315 -1.81 -0.70 19.17
N LEU A 316 -0.51 -0.53 19.46
CA LEU A 316 0.06 0.68 20.06
C LEU A 316 -0.65 1.11 21.37
N GLY A 317 -1.15 0.15 22.16
CA GLY A 317 -1.84 0.39 23.43
C GLY A 317 -3.29 0.86 23.34
N THR A 318 -3.89 0.92 22.14
CA THR A 318 -5.28 1.40 21.95
C THR A 318 -6.32 0.29 21.85
N GLU A 319 -5.89 -0.98 21.89
CA GLU A 319 -6.71 -2.16 21.54
C GLU A 319 -7.32 -2.17 20.12
N GLN A 320 -7.15 -1.08 19.36
CA GLN A 320 -7.77 -0.91 18.05
C GLN A 320 -7.06 -1.74 16.98
N VAL A 321 -7.84 -2.53 16.24
CA VAL A 321 -7.43 -3.26 15.05
C VAL A 321 -8.22 -2.71 13.87
N GLN A 322 -7.52 -2.15 12.89
CA GLN A 322 -8.12 -1.53 11.69
C GLN A 322 -8.16 -2.48 10.49
N THR A 323 -7.63 -3.71 10.61
CA THR A 323 -7.52 -4.65 9.49
C THR A 323 -8.88 -5.06 8.95
N ALA A 324 -9.06 -4.93 7.63
CA ALA A 324 -10.34 -5.21 6.99
C ALA A 324 -10.72 -6.70 7.10
N PRO A 325 -11.98 -7.02 7.45
CA PRO A 325 -12.43 -8.41 7.49
C PRO A 325 -12.53 -9.00 6.07
N MET A 326 -12.32 -10.31 5.95
CA MET A 326 -12.53 -11.04 4.70
C MET A 326 -13.99 -11.52 4.60
N LEU A 327 -14.65 -11.23 3.49
CA LEU A 327 -15.97 -11.75 3.12
C LEU A 327 -15.87 -13.19 2.61
N VAL A 328 -14.85 -13.45 1.77
CA VAL A 328 -14.43 -14.78 1.32
C VAL A 328 -12.91 -14.77 1.16
N ARG A 329 -12.25 -15.92 1.35
CA ARG A 329 -10.79 -16.07 1.19
C ARG A 329 -10.42 -17.50 0.84
N TYR A 330 -9.24 -17.72 0.27
CA TYR A 330 -8.67 -19.06 0.23
C TYR A 330 -8.17 -19.50 1.62
N PRO A 331 -8.29 -20.79 1.98
CA PRO A 331 -7.92 -21.29 3.30
C PRO A 331 -6.46 -21.04 3.71
N ASP A 332 -5.54 -21.00 2.74
CA ASP A 332 -4.11 -20.80 2.91
C ASP A 332 -3.69 -19.31 2.97
N THR A 333 -4.64 -18.38 2.89
CA THR A 333 -4.39 -16.93 2.85
C THR A 333 -4.93 -16.20 4.07
N ALA A 334 -4.44 -14.97 4.28
CA ALA A 334 -4.69 -14.15 5.45
C ALA A 334 -6.17 -14.14 5.92
N TYR A 335 -6.38 -14.22 7.22
CA TYR A 335 -7.72 -14.20 7.83
C TYR A 335 -8.39 -12.81 7.78
N GLN A 336 -7.59 -11.76 7.63
CA GLN A 336 -8.01 -10.37 7.43
C GLN A 336 -7.06 -9.73 6.42
N ALA A 337 -7.45 -8.62 5.80
CA ALA A 337 -6.58 -7.88 4.88
C ALA A 337 -5.52 -7.08 5.66
N HIS A 338 -4.58 -7.79 6.30
CA HIS A 338 -3.51 -7.18 7.08
C HIS A 338 -2.69 -6.22 6.21
N GLY A 339 -2.33 -5.07 6.78
CA GLY A 339 -1.69 -3.99 6.02
C GLY A 339 -2.67 -3.05 5.32
N ASN A 340 -3.91 -3.45 5.06
CA ASN A 340 -4.93 -2.58 4.45
C ASN A 340 -4.45 -1.90 3.16
N TYR A 341 -3.68 -2.61 2.33
CA TYR A 341 -3.15 -2.07 1.07
C TYR A 341 -4.29 -1.56 0.17
N GLY A 342 -4.16 -0.33 -0.32
CA GLY A 342 -5.16 0.34 -1.13
C GLY A 342 -6.29 1.02 -0.35
N ILE A 343 -6.40 0.83 0.97
CA ILE A 343 -7.41 1.54 1.76
C ILE A 343 -7.07 3.03 1.84
N GLU A 344 -8.03 3.87 1.51
CA GLU A 344 -7.92 5.33 1.62
C GLU A 344 -8.34 5.80 3.00
N TYR A 345 -7.45 6.48 3.72
CA TYR A 345 -7.80 7.20 4.95
C TYR A 345 -8.20 8.62 4.59
N LEU A 346 -9.36 9.06 5.06
CA LEU A 346 -9.93 10.39 4.86
C LEU A 346 -10.23 11.01 6.24
N LEU A 347 -9.29 11.80 6.76
CA LEU A 347 -9.33 12.29 8.13
C LEU A 347 -9.50 13.80 8.17
N ALA A 348 -10.54 14.28 8.84
CA ALA A 348 -10.79 15.70 9.09
C ALA A 348 -10.53 16.03 10.56
N MET A 349 -9.57 16.90 10.84
CA MET A 349 -9.15 17.34 12.18
C MET A 349 -9.50 18.82 12.38
N PRO A 350 -10.66 19.17 12.98
CA PRO A 350 -11.02 20.54 13.32
C PRO A 350 -10.24 21.02 14.57
N LEU A 351 -8.94 21.30 14.40
CA LEU A 351 -8.05 21.74 15.48
C LEU A 351 -8.57 23.01 16.15
N HIS A 352 -8.48 23.07 17.48
CA HIS A 352 -8.89 24.20 18.30
C HIS A 352 -7.83 24.53 19.34
N ASN A 353 -7.38 25.79 19.39
CA ASN A 353 -6.53 26.32 20.45
C ASN A 353 -7.41 26.82 21.61
N PRO A 354 -7.48 26.13 22.76
CA PRO A 354 -8.32 26.53 23.87
C PRO A 354 -7.71 27.62 24.76
N THR A 355 -6.45 28.00 24.50
CA THR A 355 -5.70 28.91 25.36
C THR A 355 -5.95 30.38 24.98
N ASP A 356 -5.58 31.28 25.90
CA ASP A 356 -5.57 32.72 25.69
C ASP A 356 -4.26 33.21 25.02
N GLN A 357 -3.38 32.30 24.61
CA GLN A 357 -2.10 32.58 23.98
C GLN A 357 -2.00 31.94 22.59
N PRO A 358 -1.23 32.53 21.67
CA PRO A 358 -0.86 31.84 20.42
C PRO A 358 -0.08 30.55 20.71
N GLN A 359 -0.38 29.49 19.98
CA GLN A 359 0.29 28.18 20.05
C GLN A 359 0.83 27.80 18.67
N THR A 360 1.98 27.14 18.62
CA THR A 360 2.53 26.58 17.38
C THR A 360 2.27 25.08 17.34
N VAL A 361 1.52 24.62 16.35
CA VAL A 361 1.04 23.24 16.26
C VAL A 361 1.59 22.58 15.00
N THR A 362 2.09 21.36 15.14
CA THR A 362 2.58 20.56 14.01
C THR A 362 1.75 19.31 13.81
N VAL A 363 1.66 18.89 12.55
CA VAL A 363 1.07 17.61 12.14
C VAL A 363 2.12 16.80 11.39
N SER A 364 2.38 15.57 11.82
CA SER A 364 3.35 14.67 11.18
C SER A 364 2.84 13.24 11.07
N LEU A 365 3.33 12.52 10.06
CA LEU A 365 3.20 11.06 9.97
C LEU A 365 4.49 10.44 10.51
N GLN A 366 4.40 9.47 11.41
CA GLN A 366 5.57 8.79 11.99
C GLN A 366 5.49 7.28 11.81
N THR A 367 6.64 6.60 11.85
CA THR A 367 6.75 5.14 11.76
C THR A 367 7.41 4.60 13.03
N PRO A 368 6.67 4.44 14.13
CA PRO A 368 7.23 3.97 15.40
C PRO A 368 7.66 2.50 15.31
N ILE A 369 8.42 2.06 16.30
CA ILE A 369 8.67 0.63 16.53
C ILE A 369 7.32 -0.01 16.90
N LYS A 370 6.96 -1.05 16.14
CA LYS A 370 5.73 -1.82 16.34
C LYS A 370 5.66 -2.37 17.76
N ASP A 371 4.51 -2.14 18.39
CA ASP A 371 4.23 -2.53 19.76
C ASP A 371 2.73 -2.78 19.97
N ASP A 372 2.42 -3.67 20.90
CA ASP A 372 1.04 -4.04 21.25
C ASP A 372 0.53 -3.34 22.49
N GLN A 373 1.31 -3.41 23.56
CA GLN A 373 0.86 -3.05 24.90
C GLN A 373 0.88 -1.54 25.14
N GLY A 374 1.47 -0.76 24.22
CA GLY A 374 1.71 0.66 24.41
C GLY A 374 2.88 0.86 25.37
N SER A 375 4.08 0.98 24.82
CA SER A 375 5.32 1.10 25.58
C SER A 375 5.26 2.24 26.61
N GLN A 376 5.34 1.89 27.90
CA GLN A 376 5.69 2.72 29.06
C GLN A 376 5.55 4.26 28.89
N GLY A 377 4.37 4.76 28.51
CA GLY A 377 4.09 6.20 28.43
C GLY A 377 4.42 6.91 27.11
N GLY A 378 4.67 6.20 26.00
CA GLY A 378 4.90 6.83 24.70
C GLY A 378 5.18 5.90 23.51
N LEU A 379 5.56 6.50 22.37
CA LEU A 379 5.98 5.78 21.18
C LEU A 379 7.49 5.53 21.19
N ARG A 380 7.91 4.35 20.69
CA ARG A 380 9.32 3.98 20.57
C ARG A 380 9.86 4.22 19.17
N PHE A 381 11.12 4.66 19.10
CA PHE A 381 11.84 5.00 17.88
C PHE A 381 13.30 4.53 17.98
N PHE A 382 14.05 4.58 16.88
CA PHE A 382 15.47 4.24 16.85
C PHE A 382 16.35 5.49 16.69
N ALA A 383 17.50 5.48 17.36
CA ALA A 383 18.58 6.45 17.16
C ALA A 383 19.96 5.75 17.27
N PRO A 384 20.80 5.72 16.22
CA PRO A 384 20.51 6.15 14.85
C PRO A 384 19.45 5.26 14.18
N LEU A 385 18.89 5.74 13.06
CA LEU A 385 17.88 4.99 12.31
C LEU A 385 18.47 3.75 11.61
N PRO A 386 17.72 2.64 11.53
CA PRO A 386 18.07 1.50 10.68
C PRO A 386 17.83 1.83 9.19
N THR A 387 18.19 0.90 8.30
CA THR A 387 18.05 1.08 6.84
C THR A 387 16.72 0.58 6.27
N GLN A 388 15.99 -0.26 7.02
CA GLN A 388 14.79 -0.92 6.52
C GLN A 388 13.64 0.07 6.33
N THR A 389 13.26 0.32 5.07
CA THR A 389 12.08 1.13 4.75
C THR A 389 10.80 0.43 5.19
N PHE A 390 9.91 1.19 5.83
CA PHE A 390 8.61 0.72 6.33
C PHE A 390 7.45 1.47 5.66
N PHE A 391 7.67 2.64 5.09
CA PHE A 391 6.63 3.39 4.39
C PHE A 391 7.22 4.14 3.20
N ARG A 392 6.55 4.05 2.04
CA ARG A 392 6.82 4.86 0.86
C ARG A 392 5.50 5.24 0.20
N GLY A 393 5.10 6.50 0.30
CA GLY A 393 3.80 6.91 -0.22
C GLY A 393 3.56 8.40 -0.20
N THR A 394 2.61 8.85 -1.01
CA THR A 394 2.18 10.25 -1.02
C THR A 394 0.99 10.45 -0.09
N VAL A 395 1.05 11.52 0.72
CA VAL A 395 -0.07 12.02 1.51
C VAL A 395 -0.56 13.35 0.93
N ARG A 396 -1.85 13.64 1.11
CA ARG A 396 -2.48 14.92 0.76
C ARG A 396 -2.96 15.62 2.02
N LEU A 397 -2.57 16.88 2.13
CA LEU A 397 -2.89 17.78 3.24
C LEU A 397 -3.71 18.95 2.69
N ARG A 398 -4.85 19.24 3.31
CA ARG A 398 -5.61 20.47 3.03
C ARG A 398 -5.86 21.24 4.31
N TYR A 399 -5.61 22.54 4.27
CA TYR A 399 -5.72 23.41 5.45
C TYR A 399 -5.74 24.88 5.02
N VAL A 400 -6.07 25.77 5.94
CA VAL A 400 -5.90 27.21 5.78
C VAL A 400 -4.60 27.62 6.47
N ASP A 401 -3.67 28.25 5.74
CA ASP A 401 -2.39 28.70 6.30
C ASP A 401 -2.54 29.93 7.21
N ASP A 402 -1.44 30.36 7.84
CA ASP A 402 -1.45 31.48 8.79
C ASP A 402 -1.79 32.83 8.15
N ARG A 403 -1.77 32.92 6.81
CA ARG A 403 -2.22 34.09 6.03
C ARG A 403 -3.69 34.02 5.65
N GLY A 404 -4.41 32.99 6.10
CA GLY A 404 -5.82 32.77 5.74
C GLY A 404 -6.02 32.19 4.34
N LEU A 405 -4.97 31.67 3.70
CA LEU A 405 -5.07 31.13 2.34
C LEU A 405 -5.30 29.61 2.36
N PRO A 406 -6.26 29.08 1.57
CA PRO A 406 -6.42 27.64 1.43
C PRO A 406 -5.20 27.03 0.75
N ARG A 407 -4.71 25.92 1.30
CA ARG A 407 -3.59 25.13 0.79
C ARG A 407 -4.04 23.71 0.51
N THR A 408 -3.56 23.17 -0.59
CA THR A 408 -3.52 21.73 -0.85
C THR A 408 -2.06 21.37 -1.12
N ARG A 409 -1.50 20.49 -0.30
CA ARG A 409 -0.13 19.98 -0.46
C ARG A 409 -0.16 18.49 -0.67
N TYR A 410 0.74 18.02 -1.52
CA TYR A 410 1.01 16.61 -1.74
C TYR A 410 2.46 16.38 -1.39
N VAL A 411 2.73 15.43 -0.51
CA VAL A 411 4.06 15.18 0.01
C VAL A 411 4.34 13.69 -0.09
N HIS A 412 5.41 13.32 -0.78
CA HIS A 412 5.91 11.95 -0.79
C HIS A 412 6.80 11.74 0.43
N LEU A 413 6.58 10.63 1.13
CA LEU A 413 7.31 10.26 2.33
C LEU A 413 8.03 8.94 2.11
N VAL A 414 9.28 8.88 2.56
CA VAL A 414 10.05 7.65 2.73
C VAL A 414 10.44 7.55 4.19
N GLN A 415 9.91 6.54 4.89
CA GLN A 415 10.20 6.34 6.31
C GLN A 415 10.75 4.96 6.57
N VAL A 416 11.81 4.89 7.36
CA VAL A 416 12.38 3.65 7.87
C VAL A 416 11.77 3.27 9.22
N ARG A 417 12.00 2.03 9.65
CA ARG A 417 11.53 1.52 10.93
C ARG A 417 11.97 2.42 12.09
N GLY A 418 11.05 2.77 12.98
CA GLY A 418 11.36 3.55 14.17
C GLY A 418 11.75 4.98 13.87
N GLN A 419 11.30 5.57 12.76
CA GLN A 419 11.56 6.95 12.40
C GLN A 419 10.47 7.90 12.93
N GLN A 420 10.90 8.93 13.66
CA GLN A 420 10.07 10.09 13.98
C GLN A 420 9.79 10.91 12.72
N GLY A 421 8.57 11.41 12.59
CA GLY A 421 8.15 12.17 11.42
C GLY A 421 8.54 13.64 11.49
N GLU A 422 9.04 14.19 10.39
CA GLU A 422 9.18 15.63 10.22
C GLU A 422 7.79 16.31 10.15
N PRO A 423 7.64 17.56 10.65
CA PRO A 423 6.40 18.32 10.50
C PRO A 423 6.00 18.49 9.02
N LEU A 424 4.82 18.00 8.68
CA LEU A 424 4.23 18.19 7.35
C LEU A 424 3.44 19.50 7.28
N ILE A 425 2.84 19.89 8.40
CA ILE A 425 2.20 21.19 8.60
C ILE A 425 2.78 21.79 9.89
N THR A 426 3.02 23.09 9.87
CA THR A 426 3.22 23.94 11.05
C THR A 426 2.20 25.07 10.97
N LEU A 427 1.41 25.27 12.02
CA LEU A 427 0.39 26.32 12.12
C LEU A 427 0.69 27.18 13.34
N GLU A 428 0.64 28.50 13.16
CA GLU A 428 0.56 29.45 14.26
C GLU A 428 -0.91 29.72 14.56
N MET A 429 -1.44 29.11 15.62
CA MET A 429 -2.85 29.22 16.00
C MET A 429 -3.03 30.29 17.08
N PRO A 430 -3.66 31.45 16.80
CA PRO A 430 -4.00 32.44 17.82
C PRO A 430 -4.88 31.87 18.95
N ALA A 431 -5.03 32.66 20.02
CA ALA A 431 -5.93 32.35 21.11
C ALA A 431 -7.37 32.09 20.59
N GLY A 432 -7.98 30.97 20.99
CA GLY A 432 -9.32 30.58 20.55
C GLY A 432 -9.46 30.17 19.08
N ASP A 433 -8.37 30.12 18.31
CA ASP A 433 -8.42 29.86 16.87
C ASP A 433 -8.89 28.44 16.55
N ARG A 434 -9.51 28.29 15.37
CA ARG A 434 -9.97 27.02 14.82
C ARG A 434 -9.41 26.84 13.41
N ARG A 435 -8.82 25.67 13.17
CA ARG A 435 -8.21 25.30 11.89
C ARG A 435 -8.64 23.89 11.50
N LEU A 436 -9.35 23.76 10.39
CA LEU A 436 -9.61 22.45 9.80
C LEU A 436 -8.36 22.00 9.05
N VAL A 437 -7.82 20.85 9.46
CA VAL A 437 -6.76 20.14 8.76
C VAL A 437 -7.31 18.82 8.25
N GLU A 438 -7.30 18.64 6.93
CA GLU A 438 -7.64 17.36 6.30
C GLU A 438 -6.36 16.61 5.93
N PHE A 439 -6.27 15.36 6.34
CA PHE A 439 -5.20 14.43 6.00
C PHE A 439 -5.79 13.26 5.23
N SER A 440 -5.21 12.94 4.07
CA SER A 440 -5.64 11.78 3.29
C SER A 440 -4.48 11.08 2.60
N PHE A 441 -4.56 9.75 2.52
CA PHE A 441 -3.61 8.93 1.78
C PHE A 441 -4.22 7.56 1.49
N LEU A 442 -3.70 6.86 0.48
CA LEU A 442 -3.96 5.43 0.31
C LEU A 442 -2.76 4.65 0.85
N TYR A 443 -3.03 3.61 1.63
CA TYR A 443 -1.98 2.81 2.24
C TYR A 443 -1.24 1.98 1.16
N PRO A 444 0.04 2.25 0.85
CA PRO A 444 0.72 1.64 -0.30
C PRO A 444 1.09 0.18 -0.05
N PRO A 445 1.02 -0.70 -1.08
CA PRO A 445 1.73 -1.98 -1.00
C PRO A 445 3.22 -1.71 -0.90
N ASP A 446 3.96 -2.63 -0.27
CA ASP A 446 5.35 -2.45 0.19
C ASP A 446 5.52 -1.62 1.47
N SER A 447 4.42 -1.18 2.11
CA SER A 447 4.46 -0.59 3.45
C SER A 447 4.30 -1.66 4.54
N THR A 448 4.93 -1.41 5.69
CA THR A 448 4.83 -2.22 6.90
C THR A 448 4.11 -1.42 8.00
N PRO A 449 2.92 -1.86 8.43
CA PRO A 449 2.14 -1.16 9.46
C PRO A 449 2.60 -1.45 10.89
N PRO A 450 2.22 -0.60 11.86
CA PRO A 450 1.41 0.62 11.70
C PRO A 450 2.24 1.89 11.48
N GLN A 451 1.61 2.92 10.91
CA GLN A 451 2.06 4.31 10.98
C GLN A 451 1.20 5.07 12.00
N VAL A 452 1.61 6.27 12.38
CA VAL A 452 0.80 7.13 13.28
C VAL A 452 0.72 8.55 12.75
N LEU A 453 -0.48 9.15 12.81
CA LEU A 453 -0.68 10.57 12.59
C LEU A 453 -0.59 11.30 13.93
N THR A 454 0.28 12.30 14.03
CA THR A 454 0.58 12.97 15.30
C THR A 454 0.29 14.45 15.22
N VAL A 455 -0.38 14.98 16.25
CA VAL A 455 -0.53 16.41 16.50
C VAL A 455 0.31 16.76 17.72
N ARG A 456 1.19 17.77 17.59
CA ARG A 456 2.07 18.24 18.66
C ARG A 456 1.96 19.75 18.79
N THR A 457 1.91 20.23 20.02
CA THR A 457 2.07 21.66 20.30
C THR A 457 3.52 21.89 20.73
N LEU A 458 4.23 22.75 20.02
CA LEU A 458 5.63 23.05 20.32
C LEU A 458 5.73 23.89 21.59
N ASN A 459 6.81 23.68 22.36
CA ASN A 459 7.18 24.66 23.38
C ASN A 459 7.43 26.00 22.69
N ARG A 460 6.95 27.09 23.30
CA ARG A 460 7.44 28.42 22.93
C ARG A 460 8.94 28.40 23.17
N LEU A 461 9.75 28.72 22.16
CA LEU A 461 11.17 28.98 22.38
C LEU A 461 11.25 30.09 23.43
N GLY A 462 11.59 29.71 24.66
CA GLY A 462 12.04 30.69 25.64
C GLY A 462 13.33 31.27 25.09
N ASN A 463 13.45 32.60 25.07
CA ASN A 463 14.76 33.20 25.09
C ASN A 463 15.43 32.73 26.39
N GLU A 464 16.26 31.68 26.30
CA GLU A 464 17.28 31.41 27.31
C GLU A 464 18.34 32.51 27.29
#